data_AF-C5CL45-F1
#
_entry.id   AF-C5CL45-F1
#
_cell.length_a   1.000
_cell.length_b   1.000
_cell.length_c   1.000
_cell.angle_alpha   90.00
_cell.angle_beta   90.00
_cell.angle_gamma   90.00
#
_symmetry.space_group_name_H-M   'P 1'
#
loop_
_entity.id
_entity.type
_entity.pdbx_description
1 polymer ?
#
loop_
_entity_poly.entity_id
_entity_poly.type
_entity_poly.pdbx_seq_one_letter_code
_entity_poly.pdbx_strand_id
1 'polypeptide(L)'
;MKSMFVTFAIALVLPVAAQGQVSDQTCKDLANMVGSGYSTFLTQTRRDALNYYAKCESSDKSSKAGLDITYSGFGLGADYSDASKTQECTKSKATLSINDSDYAQVKQVFRAGLDVVSQCLVLASRGWDVRTRGYKDAVSLNIANTSSTGGRLNAVDIVGDGASTTTCKGLPKKYPAKIGQEGISALCTRVASQQLIDGTTNVQAEDVFINLQLADGPMAIPLPGYRSSALQGVGQEIDALKKQVADLQKSIGSLKSAHGAETYNPGAGYLNSGSAMCPPGSFVVSMISRTDGGGPHGIVSQVQPICRAVAINP
;
A
#
# COMPACT_ATOMS: atom_id res chain seq x y z
N MET A 1 73.57 9.43 -21.60
CA MET A 1 72.70 8.41 -20.96
C MET A 1 71.85 9.11 -19.90
N LYS A 2 70.58 9.41 -20.19
CA LYS A 2 69.64 10.06 -19.27
C LYS A 2 68.73 8.98 -18.68
N SER A 3 68.79 8.78 -17.37
CA SER A 3 67.95 7.85 -16.64
C SER A 3 66.68 8.58 -16.18
N MET A 4 65.51 8.12 -16.63
CA MET A 4 64.19 8.59 -16.17
C MET A 4 63.75 7.71 -15.00
N PHE A 5 63.57 8.32 -13.82
CA PHE A 5 62.85 7.71 -12.70
C PHE A 5 61.35 7.93 -12.90
N VAL A 6 60.59 6.85 -13.02
CA VAL A 6 59.12 6.85 -13.02
C VAL A 6 58.66 6.55 -11.60
N THR A 7 58.10 7.54 -10.93
CA THR A 7 57.50 7.41 -9.60
C THR A 7 56.08 6.87 -9.75
N PHE A 8 55.86 5.61 -9.37
CA PHE A 8 54.51 5.02 -9.26
C PHE A 8 53.86 5.52 -7.96
N ALA A 9 52.85 6.39 -8.08
CA ALA A 9 51.96 6.74 -6.98
C ALA A 9 50.92 5.62 -6.81
N ILE A 10 51.10 4.78 -5.78
CA ILE A 10 50.08 3.81 -5.35
C ILE A 10 49.00 4.57 -4.60
N ALA A 11 47.86 4.80 -5.25
CA ALA A 11 46.65 5.30 -4.60
C ALA A 11 46.11 4.21 -3.67
N LEU A 12 46.41 4.33 -2.37
CA LEU A 12 45.74 3.59 -1.30
C LEU A 12 44.27 4.03 -1.26
N VAL A 13 43.40 3.28 -1.95
CA VAL A 13 41.96 3.31 -1.72
C VAL A 13 41.72 2.66 -0.37
N LEU A 14 41.71 3.47 0.69
CA LEU A 14 41.27 3.00 2.00
C LEU A 14 39.82 2.51 1.87
N PRO A 15 39.48 1.31 2.38
CA PRO A 15 38.09 0.90 2.47
C PRO A 15 37.36 1.94 3.32
N VAL A 16 36.36 2.57 2.73
CA VAL A 16 35.40 3.43 3.42
C VAL A 16 34.85 2.59 4.57
N ALA A 17 35.26 2.93 5.79
CA ALA A 17 34.73 2.32 7.00
C ALA A 17 33.21 2.41 6.94
N ALA A 18 32.55 1.28 7.20
CA ALA A 18 31.11 1.15 7.29
C ALA A 18 30.52 2.30 8.13
N GLN A 19 30.06 3.34 7.45
CA GLN A 19 29.23 4.38 8.03
C GLN A 19 27.98 3.65 8.52
N GLY A 20 27.71 3.73 9.82
CA GLY A 20 26.57 3.08 10.44
C GLY A 20 25.33 3.33 9.58
N GLN A 21 24.84 2.28 8.93
CA GLN A 21 23.65 2.34 8.10
C GLN A 21 22.52 2.81 8.98
N VAL A 22 22.17 4.10 8.89
CA VAL A 22 20.81 4.52 9.20
C VAL A 22 19.95 3.64 8.31
N SER A 23 19.20 2.73 8.93
CA SER A 23 18.59 1.65 8.19
C SER A 23 17.54 2.25 7.27
N ASP A 24 17.47 1.77 6.02
CA ASP A 24 16.38 2.09 5.09
C ASP A 24 15.00 1.94 5.75
N GLN A 25 14.91 1.12 6.80
CA GLN A 25 13.77 0.94 7.66
C GLN A 25 13.24 2.25 8.27
N THR A 26 14.10 3.17 8.71
CA THR A 26 13.68 4.45 9.30
C THR A 26 12.87 5.28 8.30
N CYS A 27 13.35 5.39 7.07
CA CYS A 27 12.64 6.12 6.02
C CYS A 27 11.42 5.34 5.48
N LYS A 28 11.45 4.01 5.52
CA LYS A 28 10.28 3.15 5.23
C LYS A 28 9.16 3.33 6.25
N ASP A 29 9.48 3.37 7.55
CA ASP A 29 8.49 3.58 8.61
C ASP A 29 7.82 4.95 8.47
N LEU A 30 8.60 5.98 8.12
CA LEU A 30 8.06 7.31 7.81
C LEU A 30 7.18 7.30 6.55
N ALA A 31 7.62 6.64 5.49
CA ALA A 31 6.83 6.49 4.26
C ALA A 31 5.50 5.76 4.52
N ASN A 32 5.53 4.68 5.30
CA ASN A 32 4.35 3.94 5.74
C ASN A 32 3.41 4.83 6.57
N MET A 33 3.95 5.70 7.43
CA MET A 33 3.14 6.64 8.21
C MET A 33 2.42 7.64 7.31
N VAL A 34 3.15 8.23 6.35
CA VAL A 34 2.55 9.12 5.36
C VAL A 34 1.48 8.39 4.57
N GLY A 35 1.82 7.24 3.96
CA GLY A 35 0.91 6.48 3.10
C GLY A 35 -0.33 5.93 3.83
N SER A 36 -0.19 5.43 5.06
CA SER A 36 -1.30 4.90 5.86
C SER A 36 -2.31 5.97 6.27
N GLY A 37 -1.88 7.21 6.48
CA GLY A 37 -2.78 8.34 6.71
C GLY A 37 -3.72 8.59 5.53
N TYR A 38 -3.29 8.25 4.31
CA TYR A 38 -4.07 8.44 3.10
C TYR A 38 -4.77 7.16 2.62
N SER A 39 -4.36 5.98 3.09
CA SER A 39 -4.84 4.69 2.57
C SER A 39 -6.33 4.45 2.76
N THR A 40 -6.95 5.07 3.77
CA THR A 40 -8.40 5.00 4.04
C THR A 40 -9.26 5.71 2.97
N PHE A 41 -8.67 6.56 2.13
CA PHE A 41 -9.36 7.31 1.07
C PHE A 41 -8.99 6.88 -0.36
N LEU A 42 -8.15 5.85 -0.50
CA LEU A 42 -7.68 5.37 -1.80
C LEU A 42 -8.69 4.35 -2.39
N THR A 43 -9.58 4.83 -3.24
CA THR A 43 -10.33 3.97 -4.17
C THR A 43 -9.38 3.26 -5.14
N GLN A 44 -9.86 2.26 -5.88
CA GLN A 44 -9.02 1.60 -6.89
C GLN A 44 -8.53 2.58 -7.96
N THR A 45 -9.40 3.47 -8.45
CA THR A 45 -9.04 4.53 -9.40
C THR A 45 -7.93 5.44 -8.88
N ARG A 46 -7.95 5.78 -7.58
CA ARG A 46 -6.88 6.59 -6.96
C ARG A 46 -5.57 5.81 -6.80
N ARG A 47 -5.64 4.51 -6.50
CA ARG A 47 -4.44 3.65 -6.53
C ARG A 47 -3.85 3.54 -7.93
N ASP A 48 -4.68 3.42 -8.96
CA ASP A 48 -4.23 3.38 -10.35
C ASP A 48 -3.61 4.73 -10.76
N ALA A 49 -4.20 5.84 -10.31
CA ALA A 49 -3.65 7.17 -10.49
C ALA A 49 -2.30 7.38 -9.77
N LEU A 50 -2.16 6.87 -8.54
CA LEU A 50 -0.89 6.85 -7.80
C LEU A 50 0.17 6.05 -8.56
N ASN A 51 -0.19 4.83 -9.00
CA ASN A 51 0.69 3.96 -9.77
C ASN A 51 1.16 4.62 -11.06
N TYR A 52 0.24 5.26 -11.78
CA TYR A 52 0.54 5.99 -13.00
C TYR A 52 1.48 7.17 -12.72
N TYR A 53 1.20 8.00 -11.70
CA TYR A 53 2.08 9.12 -11.35
C TYR A 53 3.47 8.65 -10.93
N ALA A 54 3.56 7.64 -10.07
CA ALA A 54 4.81 7.08 -9.57
C ALA A 54 5.69 6.54 -10.72
N LYS A 55 5.06 5.83 -11.66
CA LYS A 55 5.75 5.22 -12.82
C LYS A 55 6.13 6.24 -13.88
N CYS A 56 5.23 7.15 -14.22
CA CYS A 56 5.34 7.93 -15.44
C CYS A 56 5.85 9.36 -15.24
N GLU A 57 5.74 9.93 -14.04
CA GLU A 57 6.12 11.33 -13.81
C GLU A 57 7.14 11.54 -12.69
N SER A 58 7.10 10.76 -11.61
CA SER A 58 8.06 10.95 -10.51
C SER A 58 9.38 10.20 -10.71
N SER A 59 9.38 9.16 -11.54
CA SER A 59 10.55 8.30 -11.75
C SER A 59 11.77 9.03 -12.32
N ASP A 60 11.54 10.09 -13.10
CA ASP A 60 12.63 10.90 -13.67
C ASP A 60 13.12 12.02 -12.73
N LYS A 61 12.45 12.22 -11.59
CA LYS A 61 12.65 13.39 -10.71
C LYS A 61 13.17 13.02 -9.32
N SER A 62 13.36 11.75 -9.04
CA SER A 62 13.68 11.27 -7.69
C SER A 62 14.65 10.11 -7.73
N SER A 63 15.39 9.93 -6.64
CA SER A 63 16.28 8.78 -6.52
C SER A 63 15.47 7.48 -6.53
N LYS A 64 16.01 6.42 -7.13
CA LYS A 64 15.37 5.10 -7.15
C LYS A 64 15.01 4.63 -5.74
N ALA A 65 15.93 4.78 -4.78
CA ALA A 65 15.70 4.44 -3.38
C ALA A 65 14.53 5.23 -2.75
N GLY A 66 14.45 6.53 -3.00
CA GLY A 66 13.32 7.35 -2.53
C GLY A 66 11.99 6.89 -3.13
N LEU A 67 11.98 6.60 -4.43
CA LEU A 67 10.80 6.09 -5.13
C LEU A 67 10.37 4.72 -4.61
N ASP A 68 11.29 3.76 -4.43
CA ASP A 68 11.01 2.43 -3.88
C ASP A 68 10.36 2.54 -2.50
N ILE A 69 10.95 3.33 -1.62
CA ILE A 69 10.48 3.54 -0.25
C ILE A 69 9.10 4.20 -0.24
N THR A 70 8.89 5.27 -1.01
CA THR A 70 7.58 5.93 -1.09
C THR A 70 6.54 5.00 -1.73
N TYR A 71 6.88 4.29 -2.80
CA TYR A 71 5.97 3.36 -3.48
C TYR A 71 5.50 2.24 -2.54
N SER A 72 6.41 1.66 -1.77
CA SER A 72 6.07 0.70 -0.71
C SER A 72 5.26 1.35 0.42
N GLY A 73 5.59 2.57 0.83
CA GLY A 73 4.89 3.31 1.89
C GLY A 73 3.41 3.55 1.61
N PHE A 74 3.07 3.75 0.33
CA PHE A 74 1.69 3.90 -0.14
C PHE A 74 0.97 2.57 -0.42
N GLY A 75 1.60 1.43 -0.14
CA GLY A 75 1.01 0.10 -0.36
C GLY A 75 0.84 -0.27 -1.83
N LEU A 76 1.67 0.30 -2.72
CA LEU A 76 1.59 0.05 -4.16
C LEU A 76 2.40 -1.19 -4.61
N GLY A 77 3.15 -1.81 -3.70
CA GLY A 77 3.98 -2.99 -3.92
C GLY A 77 5.32 -2.90 -3.20
N ALA A 78 6.12 -3.97 -3.25
CA ALA A 78 7.41 -4.02 -2.55
C ALA A 78 8.48 -3.12 -3.19
N ASP A 79 8.56 -3.07 -4.52
CA ASP A 79 9.60 -2.32 -5.25
C ASP A 79 9.04 -1.65 -6.52
N TYR A 80 9.65 -0.52 -6.88
CA TYR A 80 9.45 0.12 -8.17
C TYR A 80 10.19 -0.68 -9.26
N SER A 81 9.46 -1.12 -10.29
CA SER A 81 10.05 -1.82 -11.44
C SER A 81 9.97 -0.97 -12.71
N ASP A 82 11.15 -0.66 -13.28
CA ASP A 82 11.29 0.00 -14.58
C ASP A 82 10.66 -0.81 -15.72
N ALA A 83 10.63 -2.15 -15.62
CA ALA A 83 10.02 -3.01 -16.63
C ALA A 83 8.50 -2.75 -16.77
N SER A 84 7.85 -2.34 -15.69
CA SER A 84 6.43 -1.98 -15.65
C SER A 84 6.16 -0.53 -16.08
N LYS A 85 7.19 0.32 -16.13
CA LYS A 85 7.09 1.75 -16.51
C LYS A 85 6.57 1.87 -17.94
N THR A 86 7.23 1.22 -18.89
CA THR A 86 6.87 1.35 -20.32
C THR A 86 5.43 0.90 -20.59
N GLN A 87 5.00 -0.23 -20.02
CA GLN A 87 3.64 -0.74 -20.23
C GLN A 87 2.58 0.19 -19.64
N GLU A 88 2.82 0.75 -18.45
CA GLU A 88 1.82 1.59 -17.78
C GLU A 88 1.77 3.00 -18.37
N CYS A 89 2.93 3.57 -18.74
CA CYS A 89 3.02 4.92 -19.28
C CYS A 89 2.59 5.05 -20.74
N THR A 90 2.44 3.94 -21.46
CA THR A 90 1.80 3.92 -22.78
C THR A 90 0.27 3.97 -22.73
N LYS A 91 -0.35 3.68 -21.58
CA LYS A 91 -1.80 3.77 -21.42
C LYS A 91 -2.20 5.22 -21.18
N SER A 92 -3.29 5.67 -21.80
CA SER A 92 -3.86 6.98 -21.46
C SER A 92 -4.54 6.94 -20.08
N LYS A 93 -4.61 8.08 -19.39
CA LYS A 93 -5.39 8.22 -18.14
C LYS A 93 -6.85 7.79 -18.33
N ALA A 94 -7.44 8.10 -19.48
CA ALA A 94 -8.80 7.71 -19.83
C ALA A 94 -8.98 6.18 -19.89
N THR A 95 -7.99 5.45 -20.42
CA THR A 95 -7.99 3.97 -20.45
C THR A 95 -7.97 3.36 -19.05
N LEU A 96 -7.40 4.05 -18.07
CA LEU A 96 -7.34 3.64 -16.67
C LEU A 96 -8.53 4.17 -15.85
N SER A 97 -9.51 4.82 -16.49
CA SER A 97 -10.61 5.53 -15.80
C SER A 97 -10.14 6.56 -14.77
N ILE A 98 -8.93 7.10 -14.92
CA ILE A 98 -8.37 8.13 -14.05
C ILE A 98 -8.88 9.49 -14.53
N ASN A 99 -9.71 10.14 -13.72
CA ASN A 99 -10.10 11.54 -13.96
C ASN A 99 -9.03 12.51 -13.45
N ASP A 100 -9.04 13.75 -13.97
CA ASP A 100 -8.01 14.75 -13.65
C ASP A 100 -8.03 15.20 -12.18
N SER A 101 -9.20 15.18 -11.53
CA SER A 101 -9.33 15.59 -10.12
C SER A 101 -8.66 14.58 -9.20
N ASP A 102 -8.98 13.29 -9.34
CA ASP A 102 -8.32 12.21 -8.61
C ASP A 102 -6.83 12.19 -8.90
N TYR A 103 -6.43 12.39 -10.16
CA TYR A 103 -5.04 12.48 -10.54
C TYR A 103 -4.29 13.62 -9.85
N ALA A 104 -4.85 14.83 -9.86
CA ALA A 104 -4.25 16.00 -9.22
C ALA A 104 -4.10 15.81 -7.71
N GLN A 105 -5.13 15.26 -7.05
CA GLN A 105 -5.11 14.98 -5.61
C GLN A 105 -4.03 13.96 -5.25
N VAL A 106 -4.00 12.80 -5.91
CA VAL A 106 -3.02 11.77 -5.58
C VAL A 106 -1.59 12.19 -5.90
N LYS A 107 -1.41 12.97 -6.98
CA LYS A 107 -0.12 13.55 -7.35
C LYS A 107 0.42 14.47 -6.26
N GLN A 108 -0.43 15.31 -5.68
CA GLN A 108 -0.03 16.20 -4.59
C GLN A 108 0.41 15.39 -3.35
N VAL A 109 -0.39 14.38 -2.98
CA VAL A 109 -0.10 13.53 -1.81
C VAL A 109 1.18 12.72 -2.00
N PHE A 110 1.36 12.07 -3.16
CA PHE A 110 2.56 11.28 -3.42
C PHE A 110 3.82 12.15 -3.48
N ARG A 111 3.74 13.36 -4.06
CA ARG A 111 4.86 14.33 -4.03
C ARG A 111 5.26 14.69 -2.61
N ALA A 112 4.29 15.05 -1.77
CA ALA A 112 4.57 15.38 -0.38
C ALA A 112 5.25 14.21 0.35
N GLY A 113 4.77 12.98 0.14
CA GLY A 113 5.42 11.79 0.71
C GLY A 113 6.83 11.54 0.17
N LEU A 114 7.05 11.75 -1.12
CA LEU A 114 8.35 11.60 -1.76
C LEU A 114 9.37 12.63 -1.29
N ASP A 115 8.94 13.87 -1.07
CA ASP A 115 9.79 14.94 -0.53
C ASP A 115 10.21 14.62 0.91
N VAL A 116 9.28 14.14 1.75
CA VAL A 116 9.55 13.70 3.13
C VAL A 116 10.55 12.53 3.16
N VAL A 117 10.37 11.51 2.31
CA VAL A 117 11.28 10.37 2.21
C VAL A 117 12.65 10.78 1.70
N SER A 118 12.70 11.64 0.67
CA SER A 118 13.96 12.14 0.12
C SER A 118 14.75 12.93 1.18
N GLN A 119 14.07 13.77 1.95
CA GLN A 119 14.68 14.50 3.05
C GLN A 119 15.17 13.55 4.16
N CYS A 120 14.42 12.49 4.47
CA CYS A 120 14.84 11.44 5.40
C CYS A 120 16.14 10.77 4.93
N LEU A 121 16.25 10.41 3.66
CA LEU A 121 17.46 9.80 3.10
C LEU A 121 18.67 10.75 3.15
N VAL A 122 18.47 12.04 2.87
CA VAL A 122 19.53 13.05 2.98
C VAL A 122 20.01 13.16 4.44
N LEU A 123 19.10 13.23 5.40
CA LEU A 123 19.45 13.33 6.82
C LEU A 123 20.11 12.05 7.35
N ALA A 124 19.63 10.89 6.89
CA ALA A 124 20.22 9.59 7.16
C ALA A 124 21.70 9.52 6.71
N SER A 125 22.01 10.04 5.52
CA SER A 125 23.39 10.13 5.03
C SER A 125 24.31 11.03 5.88
N ARG A 126 23.72 11.91 6.70
CA ARG A 126 24.41 12.80 7.65
C ARG A 126 24.40 12.25 9.07
N GLY A 127 24.03 10.99 9.24
CA GLY A 127 24.03 10.27 10.50
C GLY A 127 22.80 10.49 11.38
N TRP A 128 21.76 11.18 10.91
CA TRP A 128 20.51 11.27 11.67
C TRP A 128 19.70 9.99 11.55
N ASP A 129 19.30 9.41 12.68
CA ASP A 129 18.35 8.31 12.75
C ASP A 129 17.06 8.82 13.42
N VAL A 130 16.03 9.07 12.61
CA VAL A 130 14.74 9.63 13.05
C VAL A 130 13.65 8.58 12.88
N ARG A 131 13.49 7.72 13.88
CA ARG A 131 12.48 6.64 13.84
C ARG A 131 11.13 7.14 14.29
N THR A 132 10.11 6.78 13.54
CA THR A 132 8.76 7.28 13.76
C THR A 132 7.76 6.13 13.79
N ARG A 133 6.86 6.12 14.79
CA ARG A 133 5.73 5.19 14.83
C ARG A 133 4.43 5.95 14.97
N GLY A 134 3.57 5.80 13.98
CA GLY A 134 2.30 6.50 13.88
C GLY A 134 1.18 5.73 14.59
N TYR A 135 0.33 6.47 15.27
CA TYR A 135 -0.93 6.05 15.85
C TYR A 135 -2.01 7.03 15.38
N LYS A 136 -3.30 6.70 15.59
CA LYS A 136 -4.41 7.55 15.14
C LYS A 136 -4.31 9.01 15.60
N ASP A 137 -3.93 9.23 16.86
CA ASP A 137 -3.84 10.55 17.50
C ASP A 137 -2.47 10.84 18.13
N ALA A 138 -1.47 10.04 17.76
CA ALA A 138 -0.14 10.21 18.31
C ALA A 138 0.94 9.79 17.34
N VAL A 139 2.13 10.35 17.52
CA VAL A 139 3.34 9.85 16.88
C VAL A 139 4.45 9.74 17.92
N SER A 140 5.07 8.57 17.97
CA SER A 140 6.29 8.35 18.73
C SER A 140 7.49 8.65 17.85
N LEU A 141 8.42 9.44 18.39
CA LEU A 141 9.63 9.90 17.74
C LEU A 141 10.83 9.40 18.53
N ASN A 142 11.82 8.81 17.86
CA ASN A 142 13.13 8.58 18.42
C ASN A 142 14.15 9.25 17.50
N ILE A 143 14.90 10.21 18.03
CA ILE A 143 15.83 11.04 17.26
C ILE A 143 17.22 10.79 17.83
N ALA A 144 18.09 10.17 17.04
CA ALA A 144 19.49 9.97 17.37
C ALA A 144 20.39 10.52 16.27
N ASN A 145 21.67 10.73 16.61
CA ASN A 145 22.68 11.04 15.61
C ASN A 145 23.90 10.14 15.82
N THR A 146 24.31 9.43 14.77
CA THR A 146 25.37 8.42 14.80
C THR A 146 26.78 9.02 14.76
N SER A 147 26.92 10.32 14.44
CA SER A 147 28.20 11.02 14.44
C SER A 147 28.87 10.99 15.82
N SER A 148 30.18 10.86 15.85
CA SER A 148 30.97 10.90 17.10
C SER A 148 30.84 12.24 17.83
N THR A 149 30.58 13.33 17.10
CA THR A 149 30.32 14.65 17.69
C THR A 149 28.85 14.87 18.03
N GLY A 150 27.96 13.95 17.66
CA GLY A 150 26.51 14.14 17.66
C GLY A 150 26.04 15.16 16.63
N GLY A 151 24.72 15.34 16.58
CA GLY A 151 24.02 16.35 15.78
C GLY A 151 23.41 17.44 16.66
N ARG A 152 22.97 18.54 16.04
CA ARG A 152 22.29 19.64 16.74
C ARG A 152 20.84 19.76 16.29
N LEU A 153 19.92 19.68 17.25
CA LEU A 153 18.50 19.97 17.08
C LEU A 153 18.26 21.43 17.49
N ASN A 154 17.95 22.30 16.54
CA ASN A 154 17.81 23.74 16.77
C ASN A 154 16.46 24.11 17.37
N ALA A 155 15.39 23.41 17.00
CA ALA A 155 14.03 23.60 17.51
C ALA A 155 13.15 22.41 17.10
N VAL A 156 11.99 22.30 17.74
CA VAL A 156 10.88 21.45 17.29
C VAL A 156 9.64 22.31 17.28
N ASP A 157 9.09 22.53 16.08
CA ASP A 157 7.85 23.28 15.92
C ASP A 157 6.69 22.33 15.61
N ILE A 158 5.52 22.67 16.12
CA ILE A 158 4.28 22.00 15.78
C ILE A 158 3.50 22.99 14.92
N VAL A 159 3.26 22.62 13.66
CA VAL A 159 2.59 23.48 12.67
C VAL A 159 1.37 22.78 12.07
N GLY A 160 0.44 23.56 11.53
CA GLY A 160 -0.83 23.07 10.99
C GLY A 160 -2.02 23.40 11.89
N ASP A 161 -3.22 23.09 11.41
CA ASP A 161 -4.48 23.49 12.03
C ASP A 161 -4.72 22.79 13.39
N GLY A 162 -4.18 21.59 13.56
CA GLY A 162 -4.23 20.86 14.84
C GLY A 162 -3.09 21.19 15.81
N ALA A 163 -2.24 22.20 15.52
CA ALA A 163 -1.07 22.49 16.35
C ALA A 163 -1.43 22.86 17.78
N SER A 164 -2.53 23.60 17.98
CA SER A 164 -3.01 24.04 19.29
C SER A 164 -3.50 22.90 20.19
N THR A 165 -3.88 21.76 19.61
CA THR A 165 -4.33 20.57 20.35
C THR A 165 -3.25 19.50 20.48
N THR A 166 -2.05 19.77 19.97
CA THR A 166 -0.95 18.80 19.94
C THR A 166 0.12 19.15 20.96
N THR A 167 0.58 18.16 21.72
CA THR A 167 1.63 18.33 22.73
C THR A 167 2.65 17.22 22.60
N CYS A 168 3.94 17.57 22.67
CA CYS A 168 5.04 16.62 22.64
C CYS A 168 5.73 16.52 24.01
N LYS A 169 5.79 15.30 24.57
CA LYS A 169 6.54 14.99 25.79
C LYS A 169 7.84 14.29 25.44
N GLY A 170 8.90 14.49 26.23
CA GLY A 170 10.22 13.85 26.02
C GLY A 170 11.21 14.65 25.16
N LEU A 171 10.79 15.82 24.67
CA LEU A 171 11.68 16.75 23.97
C LEU A 171 12.64 17.47 24.95
N PRO A 172 13.81 17.94 24.47
CA PRO A 172 14.72 18.77 25.25
C PRO A 172 14.04 20.03 25.81
N LYS A 173 14.36 20.38 27.06
CA LYS A 173 13.82 21.60 27.70
C LYS A 173 14.47 22.89 27.19
N LYS A 174 15.62 22.79 26.52
CA LYS A 174 16.40 23.93 26.02
C LYS A 174 16.90 23.62 24.62
N TYR A 175 16.89 24.64 23.77
CA TYR A 175 17.39 24.60 22.41
C TYR A 175 18.45 25.68 22.19
N PRO A 176 19.42 25.48 21.29
CA PRO A 176 19.67 24.24 20.54
C PRO A 176 20.14 23.09 21.47
N ALA A 177 19.73 21.87 21.17
CA ALA A 177 20.08 20.66 21.92
C ALA A 177 21.09 19.80 21.14
N LYS A 178 22.08 19.26 21.85
CA LYS A 178 23.01 18.28 21.28
C LYS A 178 22.40 16.89 21.38
N ILE A 179 22.29 16.19 20.26
CA ILE A 179 21.73 14.84 20.15
C ILE A 179 22.86 13.87 19.80
N GLY A 180 23.12 12.91 20.69
CA GLY A 180 24.12 11.86 20.47
C GLY A 180 23.50 10.55 19.99
N GLN A 181 24.28 9.47 20.11
CA GLN A 181 23.85 8.11 19.76
C GLN A 181 22.75 7.57 20.67
N GLU A 182 22.76 7.96 21.95
CA GLU A 182 21.70 7.64 22.92
C GLU A 182 20.32 8.17 22.47
N GLY A 183 20.35 9.24 21.66
CA GLY A 183 19.17 9.89 21.13
C GLY A 183 18.26 10.53 22.18
N ILE A 184 17.07 10.90 21.72
CA ILE A 184 15.95 11.35 22.53
C ILE A 184 14.69 10.64 22.05
N SER A 185 13.77 10.37 22.98
CA SER A 185 12.45 9.81 22.67
C SER A 185 11.37 10.82 23.01
N ALA A 186 10.48 11.07 22.07
CA ALA A 186 9.33 11.94 22.27
C ALA A 186 8.03 11.25 21.87
N LEU A 187 6.94 11.62 22.54
CA LEU A 187 5.58 11.24 22.19
C LEU A 187 4.79 12.51 21.98
N CYS A 188 4.36 12.72 20.74
CA CYS A 188 3.49 13.83 20.35
C CYS A 188 2.06 13.30 20.24
N THR A 189 1.14 13.85 21.02
CA THR A 189 -0.29 13.47 21.04
C THR A 189 -1.14 14.67 20.68
N ARG A 190 -2.14 14.47 19.81
CA ARG A 190 -3.17 15.46 19.55
C ARG A 190 -4.48 15.09 20.22
N VAL A 191 -5.31 16.09 20.49
CA VAL A 191 -6.70 15.87 20.95
C VAL A 191 -7.63 16.05 19.76
N ALA A 192 -8.39 15.00 19.43
CA ALA A 192 -9.43 15.05 18.42
C ALA A 192 -10.64 15.86 18.92
N SER A 193 -11.21 16.67 18.04
CA SER A 193 -12.48 17.34 18.27
C SER A 193 -13.64 16.35 18.14
N GLN A 194 -14.64 16.49 19.00
CA GLN A 194 -15.88 15.74 18.94
C GLN A 194 -17.04 16.73 18.80
N GLN A 195 -17.89 16.49 17.81
CA GLN A 195 -19.09 17.30 17.57
C GLN A 195 -20.31 16.39 17.46
N LEU A 196 -21.37 16.73 18.17
CA LEU A 196 -22.66 16.06 18.03
C LEU A 196 -23.48 16.82 16.96
N ILE A 197 -23.73 16.18 15.82
CA ILE A 197 -24.55 16.74 14.74
C ILE A 197 -25.69 15.75 14.50
N ASP A 198 -26.94 16.21 14.65
CA ASP A 198 -28.15 15.41 14.44
C ASP A 198 -28.14 14.05 15.17
N GLY A 199 -27.68 14.05 16.44
CA GLY A 199 -27.58 12.86 17.28
C GLY A 199 -26.42 11.91 16.92
N THR A 200 -25.59 12.25 15.93
CA THR A 200 -24.39 11.49 15.56
C THR A 200 -23.13 12.19 16.07
N THR A 201 -22.28 11.45 16.80
CA THR A 201 -20.96 11.94 17.21
C THR A 201 -20.00 11.86 16.03
N ASN A 202 -19.58 13.02 15.53
CA ASN A 202 -18.50 13.18 14.58
C ASN A 202 -17.20 13.41 15.35
N VAL A 203 -16.20 12.57 15.09
CA VAL A 203 -14.85 12.76 15.63
C VAL A 203 -13.96 13.20 14.49
N GLN A 204 -13.28 14.32 14.66
CA GLN A 204 -12.33 14.83 13.68
C GLN A 204 -11.05 15.30 14.34
N ALA A 205 -9.96 15.18 13.61
CA ALA A 205 -8.70 15.79 13.97
C ALA A 205 -8.09 16.41 12.72
N GLU A 206 -7.53 17.60 12.86
CA GLU A 206 -6.90 18.31 11.75
C GLU A 206 -5.47 17.80 11.51
N ASP A 207 -4.94 18.11 10.32
CA ASP A 207 -3.56 17.81 9.96
C ASP A 207 -2.57 18.58 10.85
N VAL A 208 -1.49 17.89 11.25
CA VAL A 208 -0.40 18.47 12.03
C VAL A 208 0.93 17.98 11.49
N PHE A 209 1.94 18.85 11.49
CA PHE A 209 3.31 18.48 11.20
C PHE A 209 4.20 18.82 12.39
N ILE A 210 5.03 17.86 12.80
CA ILE A 210 6.10 18.10 13.76
C ILE A 210 7.37 18.36 12.96
N ASN A 211 7.78 19.63 12.92
CA ASN A 211 8.95 20.07 12.18
C ASN A 211 10.20 20.04 13.07
N LEU A 212 11.08 19.10 12.80
CA LEU A 212 12.39 19.02 13.44
C LEU A 212 13.35 19.95 12.71
N GLN A 213 13.80 21.03 13.37
CA GLN A 213 14.82 21.91 12.80
C GLN A 213 16.22 21.37 13.10
N LEU A 214 16.68 20.37 12.34
CA LEU A 214 18.04 19.83 12.50
C LEU A 214 19.04 20.81 11.88
N ALA A 215 20.28 20.86 12.40
CA ALA A 215 21.34 21.67 11.80
C ALA A 215 21.64 21.30 10.34
N ASP A 216 21.34 20.04 9.97
CA ASP A 216 21.51 19.50 8.63
C ASP A 216 20.31 19.76 7.70
N GLY A 217 19.24 20.35 8.21
CA GLY A 217 18.03 20.68 7.46
C GLY A 217 16.76 20.30 8.22
N PRO A 218 15.62 20.89 7.83
CA PRO A 218 14.35 20.57 8.46
C PRO A 218 13.88 19.16 8.11
N MET A 219 13.10 18.55 8.99
CA MET A 219 12.37 17.31 8.73
C MET A 219 10.95 17.44 9.27
N ALA A 220 9.97 17.41 8.37
CA ALA A 220 8.56 17.43 8.74
C ALA A 220 8.04 16.00 8.94
N ILE A 221 7.48 15.72 10.12
CA ILE A 221 6.86 14.45 10.44
C ILE A 221 5.35 14.65 10.49
N PRO A 222 4.60 14.08 9.53
CA PRO A 222 3.16 14.29 9.46
C PRO A 222 2.44 13.46 10.52
N LEU A 223 1.40 14.05 11.10
CA LEU A 223 0.33 13.39 11.83
C LEU A 223 -0.99 13.68 11.08
N PRO A 224 -1.32 12.88 10.05
CA PRO A 224 -2.44 13.16 9.16
C PRO A 224 -3.76 13.26 9.91
N GLY A 225 -4.58 14.25 9.57
CA GLY A 225 -5.92 14.46 10.06
C GLY A 225 -6.86 13.32 9.66
N TYR A 226 -8.00 13.25 10.33
CA TYR A 226 -9.08 12.37 9.92
C TYR A 226 -10.42 12.99 10.28
N ARG A 227 -11.46 12.54 9.59
CA ARG A 227 -12.85 12.74 9.98
C ARG A 227 -13.48 11.37 9.99
N SER A 228 -14.16 11.04 11.08
CA SER A 228 -14.94 9.82 11.20
C SER A 228 -16.31 10.19 11.75
N SER A 229 -17.34 9.91 10.95
CA SER A 229 -18.71 9.85 11.42
C SER A 229 -19.15 8.39 11.48
N ALA A 230 -20.07 8.05 12.39
CA ALA A 230 -20.71 6.73 12.38
C ALA A 230 -21.33 6.43 11.00
N LEU A 231 -21.85 7.46 10.31
CA LEU A 231 -22.40 7.37 8.96
C LEU A 231 -21.35 7.08 7.88
N GLN A 232 -20.11 7.50 8.05
CA GLN A 232 -19.03 7.22 7.10
C GLN A 232 -18.55 5.76 7.22
N GLY A 233 -18.55 5.21 8.43
CA GLY A 233 -18.38 3.76 8.65
C GLY A 233 -19.49 2.96 7.97
N VAL A 234 -20.76 3.39 8.13
CA VAL A 234 -21.90 2.80 7.42
C VAL A 234 -21.77 2.94 5.90
N GLY A 235 -21.26 4.08 5.40
CA GLY A 235 -21.01 4.28 3.97
C GLY A 235 -19.97 3.30 3.40
N GLN A 236 -18.88 3.06 4.14
CA GLN A 236 -17.86 2.06 3.77
C GLN A 236 -18.43 0.64 3.80
N GLU A 237 -19.26 0.31 4.79
CA GLU A 237 -19.96 -0.97 4.84
C GLU A 237 -20.93 -1.13 3.66
N ILE A 238 -21.70 -0.08 3.32
CA ILE A 238 -22.60 -0.07 2.18
C ILE A 238 -21.83 -0.30 0.87
N ASP A 239 -20.70 0.36 0.67
CA ASP A 239 -19.90 0.19 -0.54
C ASP A 239 -19.23 -1.19 -0.61
N ALA A 240 -18.78 -1.73 0.52
CA ALA A 240 -18.30 -3.11 0.62
C ALA A 240 -19.42 -4.11 0.29
N LEU A 241 -20.64 -3.91 0.81
CA LEU A 241 -21.80 -4.72 0.48
C LEU A 241 -22.18 -4.62 -1.00
N LYS A 242 -22.20 -3.41 -1.58
CA LYS A 242 -22.47 -3.22 -3.02
C LYS A 242 -21.48 -4.00 -3.89
N LYS A 243 -20.20 -3.99 -3.51
CA LYS A 243 -19.18 -4.77 -4.22
C LYS A 243 -19.44 -6.26 -4.12
N GLN A 244 -19.75 -6.77 -2.92
CA GLN A 244 -20.10 -8.19 -2.73
C GLN A 244 -21.34 -8.58 -3.55
N VAL A 245 -22.35 -7.72 -3.62
CA VAL A 245 -23.55 -7.95 -4.45
C VAL A 245 -23.19 -7.99 -5.94
N ALA A 246 -22.35 -7.09 -6.42
CA ALA A 246 -21.90 -7.08 -7.82
C ALA A 246 -21.11 -8.35 -8.17
N ASP A 247 -20.22 -8.81 -7.27
CA ASP A 247 -19.45 -10.04 -7.44
C ASP A 247 -20.37 -11.28 -7.44
N LEU A 248 -21.39 -11.30 -6.58
CA LEU A 248 -22.43 -12.33 -6.58
C LEU A 248 -23.23 -12.34 -7.88
N GLN A 249 -23.66 -11.17 -8.37
CA GLN A 249 -24.39 -11.04 -9.63
C GLN A 249 -23.58 -11.54 -10.82
N LYS A 250 -22.28 -11.25 -10.84
CA LYS A 250 -21.36 -11.77 -11.86
C LYS A 250 -21.25 -13.30 -11.78
N SER A 251 -21.15 -13.84 -10.58
CA SER A 251 -21.10 -15.29 -10.34
C SER A 251 -22.40 -15.97 -10.80
N ILE A 252 -23.57 -15.41 -10.47
CA ILE A 252 -24.88 -15.87 -10.96
C ILE A 252 -24.97 -15.75 -12.48
N GLY A 253 -24.50 -14.66 -13.06
CA GLY A 253 -24.42 -14.48 -14.51
C GLY A 253 -23.61 -15.59 -15.17
N SER A 254 -22.43 -15.90 -14.65
CA SER A 254 -21.60 -16.99 -15.17
C SER A 254 -22.25 -18.37 -15.02
N LEU A 255 -22.98 -18.63 -13.94
CA LEU A 255 -23.76 -19.86 -13.76
C LEU A 255 -24.94 -19.93 -14.75
N LYS A 256 -25.64 -18.81 -14.98
CA LYS A 256 -26.70 -18.73 -15.99
C LYS A 256 -26.16 -18.87 -17.41
N SER A 257 -24.96 -18.38 -17.71
CA SER A 257 -24.31 -18.62 -19.01
C SER A 257 -23.86 -20.06 -19.16
N ALA A 258 -23.42 -20.72 -18.07
CA ALA A 258 -23.09 -22.14 -18.06
C ALA A 258 -24.32 -23.05 -18.20
N HIS A 259 -25.50 -22.62 -17.74
CA HIS A 259 -26.76 -23.37 -17.89
C HIS A 259 -27.66 -22.90 -19.05
N GLY A 260 -27.41 -21.72 -19.61
CA GLY A 260 -28.14 -21.15 -20.74
C GLY A 260 -27.55 -21.52 -22.11
N ALA A 261 -26.44 -22.26 -22.13
CA ALA A 261 -25.80 -22.76 -23.35
C ALA A 261 -26.03 -24.27 -23.59
N GLU A 262 -26.93 -24.93 -22.84
CA GLU A 262 -27.53 -26.18 -23.33
C GLU A 262 -28.62 -25.83 -24.34
N THR A 263 -28.20 -25.40 -25.52
CA THR A 263 -29.03 -25.57 -26.71
C THR A 263 -29.14 -27.08 -26.92
N TYR A 264 -30.31 -27.63 -26.58
CA TYR A 264 -30.71 -28.95 -27.03
C TYR A 264 -30.62 -28.96 -28.56
N ASN A 265 -29.53 -29.49 -29.08
CA ASN A 265 -29.28 -29.65 -30.51
C ASN A 265 -29.52 -31.12 -30.85
N PRO A 266 -30.73 -31.50 -31.29
CA PRO A 266 -31.03 -32.89 -31.63
C PRO A 266 -30.34 -33.39 -32.91
N GLY A 267 -29.42 -32.60 -33.52
CA GLY A 267 -28.84 -32.91 -34.83
C GLY A 267 -27.31 -33.00 -34.92
N ALA A 268 -26.54 -32.70 -33.87
CA ALA A 268 -25.08 -32.76 -33.94
C ALA A 268 -24.56 -34.12 -33.43
N GLY A 269 -24.55 -35.10 -34.33
CA GLY A 269 -23.76 -36.31 -34.15
C GLY A 269 -22.28 -35.98 -33.98
N TYR A 270 -21.60 -36.85 -33.23
CA TYR A 270 -20.16 -36.87 -32.94
C TYR A 270 -19.71 -35.95 -31.79
N LEU A 271 -20.05 -36.34 -30.56
CA LEU A 271 -19.13 -36.61 -29.43
C LEU A 271 -19.96 -36.92 -28.15
N ASN A 272 -20.00 -38.20 -27.75
CA ASN A 272 -20.37 -38.71 -26.41
C ASN A 272 -21.68 -38.24 -25.74
N SER A 273 -22.75 -37.99 -26.49
CA SER A 273 -24.10 -37.74 -25.95
C SER A 273 -25.07 -38.94 -26.07
N GLY A 274 -24.54 -40.13 -26.35
CA GLY A 274 -25.29 -41.33 -26.72
C GLY A 274 -25.75 -42.25 -25.58
N SER A 275 -25.91 -41.76 -24.35
CA SER A 275 -26.64 -42.54 -23.34
C SER A 275 -27.55 -41.64 -22.55
N ALA A 276 -28.84 -41.75 -22.84
CA ALA A 276 -29.94 -41.29 -21.99
C ALA A 276 -29.76 -41.89 -20.59
N MET A 277 -29.01 -41.20 -19.73
CA MET A 277 -28.67 -41.70 -18.41
C MET A 277 -29.78 -41.48 -17.38
N CYS A 278 -30.71 -40.58 -17.67
CA CYS A 278 -31.92 -40.40 -16.88
C CYS A 278 -33.18 -40.44 -17.76
N PRO A 279 -34.30 -40.98 -17.26
CA PRO A 279 -35.57 -40.93 -17.97
C PRO A 279 -36.03 -39.48 -18.19
N PRO A 280 -36.84 -39.21 -19.23
CA PRO A 280 -37.39 -37.88 -19.49
C PRO A 280 -38.06 -37.26 -18.25
N GLY A 281 -37.85 -35.96 -18.03
CA GLY A 281 -38.36 -35.26 -16.83
C GLY A 281 -37.49 -35.41 -15.58
N SER A 282 -36.27 -35.94 -15.71
CA SER A 282 -35.28 -36.05 -14.64
C SER A 282 -33.90 -35.55 -15.07
N PHE A 283 -33.05 -35.19 -14.10
CA PHE A 283 -31.65 -34.80 -14.34
C PHE A 283 -30.69 -35.56 -13.41
N VAL A 284 -29.44 -35.71 -13.84
CA VAL A 284 -28.39 -36.40 -13.07
C VAL A 284 -27.99 -35.51 -11.88
N VAL A 285 -28.01 -36.07 -10.67
CA VAL A 285 -27.53 -35.37 -9.45
C VAL A 285 -26.22 -35.94 -8.92
N SER A 286 -25.86 -37.17 -9.28
CA SER A 286 -24.62 -37.82 -8.89
C SER A 286 -24.33 -39.04 -9.78
N MET A 287 -23.10 -39.56 -9.74
CA MET A 287 -22.70 -40.80 -10.41
C MET A 287 -22.08 -41.77 -9.39
N ILE A 288 -22.55 -43.01 -9.40
CA ILE A 288 -21.90 -44.11 -8.67
C ILE A 288 -20.99 -44.82 -9.65
N SER A 289 -19.70 -44.89 -9.32
CA SER A 289 -18.76 -45.76 -10.01
C SER A 289 -18.44 -46.98 -9.15
N ARG A 290 -18.40 -48.15 -9.78
CA ARG A 290 -17.78 -49.35 -9.20
C ARG A 290 -16.56 -49.70 -10.03
N THR A 291 -15.43 -49.81 -9.36
CA THR A 291 -14.18 -50.37 -9.89
C THR A 291 -14.20 -51.88 -9.71
N ASP A 292 -13.83 -52.64 -10.74
CA ASP A 292 -13.65 -54.07 -10.60
C ASP A 292 -12.29 -54.39 -9.95
N GLY A 293 -12.29 -55.40 -9.08
CA GLY A 293 -11.13 -55.79 -8.27
C GLY A 293 -10.07 -56.58 -9.04
N GLY A 294 -9.82 -56.26 -10.31
CA GLY A 294 -9.08 -57.11 -11.25
C GLY A 294 -7.88 -56.45 -11.92
N GLY A 295 -6.97 -55.82 -11.17
CA GLY A 295 -5.63 -55.45 -11.66
C GLY A 295 -5.15 -54.03 -11.31
N PRO A 296 -3.84 -53.75 -11.45
CA PRO A 296 -3.15 -52.57 -10.88
C PRO A 296 -3.53 -51.22 -11.52
N HIS A 297 -4.49 -51.19 -12.44
CA HIS A 297 -4.91 -49.97 -13.17
C HIS A 297 -6.36 -49.54 -12.91
N GLY A 298 -7.04 -50.11 -11.90
CA GLY A 298 -8.29 -49.55 -11.34
C GLY A 298 -9.31 -49.07 -12.38
N ILE A 299 -9.65 -49.92 -13.34
CA ILE A 299 -10.59 -49.56 -14.40
C ILE A 299 -12.00 -49.44 -13.78
N VAL A 300 -12.68 -48.34 -14.07
CA VAL A 300 -14.09 -48.17 -13.70
C VAL A 300 -14.93 -48.95 -14.70
N SER A 301 -15.43 -50.12 -14.31
CA SER A 301 -16.19 -51.00 -15.20
C SER A 301 -17.69 -50.71 -15.20
N GLN A 302 -18.21 -50.00 -14.19
CA GLN A 302 -19.62 -49.66 -14.12
C GLN A 302 -19.82 -48.22 -13.61
N VAL A 303 -20.53 -47.41 -14.41
CA VAL A 303 -20.99 -46.07 -14.03
C VAL A 303 -22.51 -46.06 -14.06
N GLN A 304 -23.14 -45.84 -12.91
CA GLN A 304 -24.59 -45.71 -12.78
C GLN A 304 -24.96 -44.27 -12.38
N PRO A 305 -25.81 -43.58 -13.14
CA PRO A 305 -26.29 -42.25 -12.80
C PRO A 305 -27.36 -42.32 -11.70
N ILE A 306 -27.32 -41.37 -10.77
CA ILE A 306 -28.43 -41.10 -9.84
C ILE A 306 -29.23 -39.94 -10.42
N CYS A 307 -30.51 -40.17 -10.71
CA CYS A 307 -31.41 -39.20 -11.32
C CYS A 307 -32.39 -38.62 -10.30
N ARG A 308 -32.69 -37.33 -10.41
CA ARG A 308 -33.75 -36.65 -9.64
C ARG A 308 -34.81 -36.11 -10.59
N ALA A 309 -36.08 -36.35 -10.25
CA ALA A 309 -37.20 -35.79 -11.00
C ALA A 309 -37.25 -34.27 -10.88
N VAL A 310 -37.60 -33.59 -11.98
CA VAL A 310 -37.90 -32.16 -11.98
C VAL A 310 -39.24 -31.99 -11.26
N ALA A 311 -39.22 -31.42 -10.05
CA ALA A 311 -40.43 -31.07 -9.35
C ALA A 311 -41.12 -29.94 -10.11
N ILE A 312 -42.16 -30.27 -10.87
CA ILE A 312 -43.10 -29.28 -11.38
C ILE A 312 -44.00 -28.95 -10.19
N ASN A 313 -43.69 -27.88 -9.47
CA ASN A 313 -44.67 -27.30 -8.55
C ASN A 313 -45.87 -26.86 -9.41
N PRO A 314 -47.09 -27.35 -9.15
CA PRO A 314 -48.28 -26.81 -9.79
C PRO A 314 -48.52 -25.34 -9.42
#